data_AF-A0A9W7DGC0-F1
#
_entry.id   AF-A0A9W7DGC0-F1
#
_cell.length_a   1.000
_cell.length_b   1.000
_cell.length_c   1.000
_cell.angle_alpha   90.00
_cell.angle_beta   90.00
_cell.angle_gamma   90.00
#
_symmetry.space_group_name_H-M   'P 1'
#
loop_
_entity.id
_entity.type
_entity.pdbx_description
1 polymer ?
#
loop_
_entity_poly.entity_id
_entity_poly.type
_entity_poly.pdbx_seq_one_letter_code
_entity_poly.pdbx_strand_id
1 'polypeptide(L)'
;MLSEAKARLANTQGKKAKRKARERMIAESRRIALLQRRRELKQVGINAKIKHKKKFKGETDYNAEIAFQRTPGEGPYDVTKEEKMNIKDKQGFSRKTEQFGTYNQELQKQRKKEKRRRDDMKRLNRTDESNLQIKPDDDGDEVRKRRKLVLSEPGMIEVKQDTDIDSRIEQATKSLNKKSFEKSVLFTKADTEEQNEELKDEIVKVKKEPGVKKLKVKKEKGHKKPKVVTLAMKLRKLPKPLNDFEIIADETPTELIITEEQPTTSDTPSTNGLVTDKGEIQKREEANKQELIGNLLVTQAKKQGLPIPSLASATEYDIPMSGSVEDQITSKMIELIRNDTNSIASSSASSEANHFTYEELLLQQRLKKEVERKISDLVSETKAHQRYGELINTEISRATEETDTKGLIELIKSTSTNSNSIEKELKKVVSLHQSTNEDLKEDVRLKLQELSHLDLDYCRYLCLRDDEREVMRVRKMTLQDQLDVLSETVESAKTKLLYP
;
A
#
# COMPACT_ATOMS: atom_id res chain seq x y z
N MET A 1 -7.64 57.69 32.21
CA MET A 1 -8.64 58.33 31.31
C MET A 1 -8.55 57.82 29.87
N LEU A 2 -7.41 57.96 29.17
CA LEU A 2 -7.30 57.55 27.75
C LEU A 2 -7.48 56.05 27.49
N SER A 3 -6.97 55.19 28.37
CA SER A 3 -7.13 53.73 28.28
C SER A 3 -8.60 53.30 28.35
N GLU A 4 -9.38 53.94 29.23
CA GLU A 4 -10.81 53.71 29.35
C GLU A 4 -11.58 54.20 28.13
N ALA A 5 -11.26 55.41 27.63
CA ALA A 5 -11.86 55.94 26.41
C ALA A 5 -11.60 55.02 25.20
N LYS A 6 -10.36 54.52 25.06
CA LYS A 6 -9.98 53.55 24.04
C LYS A 6 -10.75 52.24 24.17
N ALA A 7 -10.91 51.72 25.39
CA ALA A 7 -11.69 50.51 25.66
C ALA A 7 -13.17 50.70 25.33
N ARG A 8 -13.75 51.87 25.61
CA ARG A 8 -15.14 52.20 25.27
C ARG A 8 -15.33 52.24 23.74
N LEU A 9 -14.44 52.91 23.00
CA LEU A 9 -14.48 52.99 21.55
C LEU A 9 -14.29 51.64 20.85
N ALA A 10 -13.41 50.78 21.37
CA ALA A 10 -13.17 49.45 20.82
C ALA A 10 -14.36 48.48 21.08
N ASN A 11 -15.13 48.70 22.13
CA ASN A 11 -16.26 47.86 22.50
C ASN A 11 -17.52 48.22 21.69
N THR A 12 -17.63 47.66 20.49
CA THR A 12 -18.82 47.83 19.62
C THR A 12 -19.96 46.85 19.94
N GLN A 13 -19.71 45.83 20.76
CA GLN A 13 -20.67 44.76 21.06
C GLN A 13 -21.49 45.05 22.32
N GLY A 14 -22.82 45.02 22.18
CA GLY A 14 -23.74 45.11 23.31
C GLY A 14 -23.78 43.88 24.21
N LYS A 15 -24.49 43.98 25.36
CA LYS A 15 -24.59 42.92 26.39
C LYS A 15 -25.06 41.56 25.83
N LYS A 16 -26.03 41.56 24.92
CA LYS A 16 -26.57 40.32 24.31
C LYS A 16 -25.57 39.63 23.38
N ALA A 17 -24.82 40.40 22.59
CA ALA A 17 -23.77 39.88 21.73
C ALA A 17 -22.62 39.27 22.56
N LYS A 18 -22.15 40.00 23.59
CA LYS A 18 -21.14 39.49 24.53
C LYS A 18 -21.61 38.23 25.25
N ARG A 19 -22.86 38.19 25.71
CA ARG A 19 -23.45 36.99 26.33
C ARG A 19 -23.51 35.81 25.34
N LYS A 20 -24.01 36.01 24.11
CA LYS A 20 -24.08 34.97 23.08
C LYS A 20 -22.69 34.46 22.68
N ALA A 21 -21.68 35.33 22.65
CA ALA A 21 -20.29 34.93 22.42
C ALA A 21 -19.78 34.04 23.57
N ARG A 22 -20.02 34.43 24.82
CA ARG A 22 -19.66 33.62 26.00
C ARG A 22 -20.39 32.27 26.01
N GLU A 23 -21.69 32.25 25.73
CA GLU A 23 -22.48 31.02 25.63
C GLU A 23 -21.98 30.10 24.51
N ARG A 24 -21.58 30.65 23.36
CA ARG A 24 -20.96 29.90 22.27
C ARG A 24 -19.64 29.26 22.72
N MET A 25 -18.77 30.01 23.40
CA MET A 25 -17.51 29.48 23.93
C MET A 25 -17.74 28.37 24.96
N ILE A 26 -18.71 28.55 25.87
CA ILE A 26 -19.07 27.51 26.85
C ILE A 26 -19.64 26.26 26.15
N ALA A 27 -20.48 26.42 25.13
CA ALA A 27 -21.03 25.30 24.38
C ALA A 27 -19.95 24.52 23.61
N GLU A 28 -18.98 25.22 23.02
CA GLU A 28 -17.84 24.62 22.34
C GLU A 28 -16.91 23.88 23.33
N SER A 29 -16.60 24.49 24.47
CA SER A 29 -15.85 23.86 25.55
C SER A 29 -16.53 22.57 26.05
N ARG A 30 -17.84 22.60 26.29
CA ARG A 30 -18.63 21.41 26.66
C ARG A 30 -18.59 20.33 25.57
N ARG A 31 -18.65 20.71 24.30
CA ARG A 31 -18.55 19.78 23.16
C ARG A 31 -17.18 19.11 23.13
N ILE A 32 -16.10 19.87 23.33
CA ILE A 32 -14.73 19.35 23.36
C ILE A 32 -14.57 18.36 24.52
N ALA A 33 -14.99 18.72 25.74
CA ALA A 33 -14.91 17.85 26.90
C ALA A 33 -15.70 16.54 26.71
N LEU A 34 -16.90 16.59 26.13
CA LEU A 34 -17.70 15.40 25.83
C LEU A 34 -17.01 14.50 24.79
N LEU A 35 -16.41 15.09 23.75
CA LEU A 35 -15.66 14.35 22.74
C LEU A 35 -14.41 13.71 23.33
N GLN A 36 -13.71 14.40 24.23
CA GLN A 36 -12.56 13.86 24.92
C GLN A 36 -12.95 12.66 25.79
N ARG A 37 -13.98 12.80 26.65
CA ARG A 37 -14.51 11.68 27.45
C ARG A 37 -14.90 10.48 26.57
N ARG A 38 -15.48 10.73 25.40
CA ARG A 38 -15.82 9.66 24.44
C ARG A 38 -14.57 8.98 23.87
N ARG A 39 -13.51 9.73 23.57
CA ARG A 39 -12.25 9.17 23.08
C ARG A 39 -11.58 8.30 24.14
N GLU A 40 -11.58 8.76 25.39
CA GLU A 40 -11.08 8.00 26.54
C GLU A 40 -11.86 6.68 26.70
N LEU A 41 -13.20 6.74 26.69
CA LEU A 41 -14.02 5.52 26.72
C LEU A 41 -13.74 4.60 25.52
N LYS A 42 -13.54 5.15 24.32
CA LYS A 42 -13.21 4.37 23.12
C LYS A 42 -11.83 3.72 23.23
N GLN A 43 -10.85 4.38 23.84
CA GLN A 43 -9.52 3.82 24.10
C GLN A 43 -9.58 2.65 25.07
N VAL A 44 -10.46 2.73 26.08
CA VAL A 44 -10.78 1.62 26.99
C VAL A 44 -11.57 0.49 26.28
N GLY A 45 -12.09 0.74 25.08
CA GLY A 45 -12.88 -0.22 24.30
C GLY A 45 -14.40 -0.07 24.45
N ILE A 46 -14.87 0.89 25.25
CA ILE A 46 -16.30 1.17 25.47
C ILE A 46 -16.81 2.16 24.43
N ASN A 47 -17.64 1.69 23.50
CA ASN A 47 -18.19 2.49 22.41
C ASN A 47 -19.45 3.28 22.83
N ALA A 48 -19.28 4.49 23.37
CA ALA A 48 -20.39 5.41 23.65
C ALA A 48 -20.87 6.14 22.38
N LYS A 49 -22.19 6.17 22.14
CA LYS A 49 -22.83 6.93 21.03
C LYS A 49 -23.10 8.38 21.43
N ILE A 50 -22.88 9.34 20.52
CA ILE A 50 -23.29 10.73 20.73
C ILE A 50 -24.81 10.81 20.56
N LYS A 51 -25.52 11.21 21.63
CA LYS A 51 -26.98 11.39 21.60
C LYS A 51 -27.29 12.86 21.32
N HIS A 52 -28.08 13.12 20.29
CA HIS A 52 -28.69 14.43 20.04
C HIS A 52 -30.06 14.48 20.75
N LYS A 53 -30.31 15.56 21.51
CA LYS A 53 -31.60 15.78 22.19
C LYS A 53 -32.40 16.81 21.39
N LYS A 54 -33.59 16.43 20.92
CA LYS A 54 -34.54 17.35 20.33
C LYS A 54 -35.03 18.36 21.38
N LYS A 55 -35.06 19.63 21.03
CA LYS A 55 -35.51 20.76 21.84
C LYS A 55 -37.01 20.96 21.76
N PHE A 56 -37.63 20.67 20.62
CA PHE A 56 -39.07 20.80 20.41
C PHE A 56 -39.62 19.69 19.50
N LYS A 57 -40.93 19.44 19.59
CA LYS A 57 -41.63 18.46 18.75
C LYS A 57 -41.72 19.02 17.33
N GLY A 58 -41.09 18.33 16.37
CA GLY A 58 -40.96 18.78 14.98
C GLY A 58 -39.57 19.29 14.59
N GLU A 59 -38.58 19.25 15.50
CA GLU A 59 -37.21 19.56 15.13
C GLU A 59 -36.64 18.50 14.16
N THR A 60 -36.24 18.97 12.98
CA THR A 60 -35.63 18.19 11.90
C THR A 60 -34.20 17.81 12.28
N ASP A 61 -33.88 16.52 12.16
CA ASP A 61 -32.50 16.04 12.31
C ASP A 61 -31.79 16.08 10.96
N TYR A 62 -31.02 17.15 10.73
CA TYR A 62 -30.28 17.38 9.49
C TYR A 62 -29.23 16.31 9.16
N ASN A 63 -28.80 15.51 10.15
CA ASN A 63 -27.85 14.42 9.89
C ASN A 63 -28.55 13.14 9.44
N ALA A 64 -29.81 12.93 9.82
CA ALA A 64 -30.58 11.75 9.46
C ALA A 64 -31.22 11.85 8.07
N GLU A 65 -31.61 13.07 7.65
CA GLU A 65 -32.31 13.31 6.39
C GLU A 65 -31.86 14.62 5.75
N ILE A 66 -31.95 14.68 4.41
CA ILE A 66 -31.77 15.92 3.66
C ILE A 66 -32.99 16.80 3.89
N ALA A 67 -32.83 17.83 4.72
CA ALA A 67 -33.93 18.73 5.03
C ALA A 67 -34.47 19.41 3.76
N PHE A 68 -35.79 19.37 3.60
CA PHE A 68 -36.50 19.98 2.48
C PHE A 68 -35.95 19.57 1.10
N GLN A 69 -35.61 18.28 0.95
CA GLN A 69 -35.09 17.75 -0.31
C GLN A 69 -36.06 18.03 -1.47
N ARG A 70 -35.56 18.71 -2.49
CA ARG A 70 -36.20 18.80 -3.80
C ARG A 70 -35.38 17.96 -4.76
N THR A 71 -35.96 16.86 -5.23
CA THR A 71 -35.31 16.05 -6.25
C THR A 71 -35.27 16.84 -7.56
N PRO A 72 -34.13 16.82 -8.28
CA PRO A 72 -34.11 17.39 -9.62
C PRO A 72 -35.16 16.69 -10.48
N GLY A 73 -35.82 17.44 -11.37
CA GLY A 73 -36.71 16.86 -12.36
C GLY A 73 -35.95 15.92 -13.30
N GLU A 74 -36.65 14.96 -13.89
CA GLU A 74 -36.06 14.06 -14.86
C GLU A 74 -35.58 14.87 -16.09
N GLY A 75 -34.29 14.75 -16.39
CA GLY A 75 -33.66 15.42 -17.52
C GLY A 75 -33.63 14.54 -18.78
N PRO A 76 -33.31 15.13 -19.95
CA PRO A 76 -33.21 14.39 -21.21
C PRO A 76 -31.93 13.52 -21.32
N TYR A 77 -30.99 13.64 -20.39
CA TYR A 77 -29.72 12.90 -20.38
C TYR A 77 -29.73 11.79 -19.31
N ASP A 78 -29.15 10.63 -19.64
CA ASP A 78 -29.00 9.50 -18.71
C ASP A 78 -27.85 9.74 -17.72
N VAL A 79 -28.20 9.86 -16.44
CA VAL A 79 -27.28 10.11 -15.31
C VAL A 79 -26.89 8.83 -14.55
N THR A 80 -27.35 7.64 -14.96
CA THR A 80 -27.14 6.40 -14.18
C THR A 80 -25.67 6.03 -13.97
N LYS A 81 -24.80 6.35 -14.93
CA LYS A 81 -23.35 6.14 -14.81
C LYS A 81 -22.73 7.10 -13.80
N GLU A 82 -23.13 8.37 -13.83
CA GLU A 82 -22.64 9.41 -12.94
C GLU A 82 -23.06 9.13 -11.49
N GLU A 83 -24.31 8.71 -11.28
CA GLU A 83 -24.80 8.30 -9.96
C GLU A 83 -24.00 7.14 -9.37
N LYS A 84 -23.71 6.11 -10.17
CA LYS A 84 -22.88 4.97 -9.74
C LYS A 84 -21.47 5.40 -9.34
N MET A 85 -20.86 6.30 -10.10
CA MET A 85 -19.55 6.85 -9.77
C MET A 85 -19.60 7.66 -8.47
N ASN A 86 -20.61 8.51 -8.31
CA ASN A 86 -20.78 9.32 -7.10
C ASN A 86 -21.02 8.47 -5.84
N ILE A 87 -21.78 7.37 -5.95
CA ILE A 87 -21.95 6.40 -4.87
C ILE A 87 -20.61 5.73 -4.51
N LYS A 88 -19.82 5.31 -5.51
CA LYS A 88 -18.51 4.71 -5.30
C LYS A 88 -17.56 5.70 -4.61
N ASP A 89 -17.55 6.95 -5.02
CA ASP A 89 -16.72 8.01 -4.42
C ASP A 89 -17.13 8.30 -2.97
N LYS A 90 -18.44 8.37 -2.71
CA LYS A 90 -18.99 8.53 -1.35
C LYS A 90 -18.58 7.38 -0.43
N GLN A 91 -18.67 6.14 -0.90
CA GLN A 91 -18.23 4.96 -0.14
C GLN A 91 -16.71 5.00 0.10
N GLY A 92 -15.93 5.36 -0.91
CA GLY A 92 -14.49 5.55 -0.80
C GLY A 92 -14.12 6.61 0.25
N PHE A 93 -14.86 7.72 0.30
CA PHE A 93 -14.68 8.78 1.29
C PHE A 93 -15.03 8.32 2.72
N SER A 94 -16.13 7.57 2.91
CA SER A 94 -16.51 7.01 4.21
C SER A 94 -15.41 6.09 4.76
N ARG A 95 -14.93 5.14 3.92
CA ARG A 95 -13.87 4.21 4.30
C ARG A 95 -12.58 4.93 4.70
N LYS A 96 -12.17 5.94 3.95
CA LYS A 96 -10.98 6.77 4.29
C LYS A 96 -11.17 7.48 5.63
N THR A 97 -12.35 8.03 5.89
CA THR A 97 -12.65 8.75 7.13
C THR A 97 -12.68 7.81 8.34
N GLU A 98 -13.16 6.58 8.19
CA GLU A 98 -13.16 5.57 9.25
C GLU A 98 -11.75 5.11 9.62
N GLN A 99 -10.89 4.91 8.62
CA GLN A 99 -9.52 4.42 8.82
C GLN A 99 -8.56 5.50 9.30
N PHE A 100 -8.54 6.66 8.63
CA PHE A 100 -7.55 7.71 8.87
C PHE A 100 -8.10 8.89 9.69
N GLY A 101 -9.39 8.87 10.02
CA GLY A 101 -10.10 10.04 10.51
C GLY A 101 -10.35 11.06 9.39
N THR A 102 -11.03 12.16 9.72
CA THR A 102 -11.11 13.31 8.83
C THR A 102 -9.74 13.96 8.73
N TYR A 103 -9.15 13.99 7.53
CA TYR A 103 -7.91 14.73 7.25
C TYR A 103 -8.18 16.22 7.48
N ASN A 104 -7.88 16.72 8.68
CA ASN A 104 -8.06 18.12 9.02
C ASN A 104 -6.97 18.94 8.30
N GLN A 105 -7.25 19.33 7.05
CA GLN A 105 -6.46 20.32 6.33
C GLN A 105 -6.26 21.59 7.18
N GLU A 106 -7.24 21.91 8.04
CA GLU A 106 -7.17 23.00 9.00
C GLU A 106 -6.07 22.80 10.06
N LEU A 107 -5.87 21.58 10.56
CA LEU A 107 -4.80 21.25 11.50
C LEU A 107 -3.42 21.38 10.83
N GLN A 108 -3.29 20.95 9.58
CA GLN A 108 -2.07 21.17 8.82
C GLN A 108 -1.83 22.65 8.50
N LYS A 109 -2.87 23.40 8.12
CA LYS A 109 -2.78 24.85 7.90
C LYS A 109 -2.41 25.58 9.18
N GLN A 110 -2.96 25.20 10.33
CA GLN A 110 -2.59 25.74 11.64
C GLN A 110 -1.15 25.40 11.99
N ARG A 111 -0.72 24.13 11.86
CA ARG A 111 0.69 23.73 12.07
C ARG A 111 1.64 24.46 11.14
N LYS A 112 1.25 24.71 9.89
CA LYS A 112 2.04 25.47 8.90
C LYS A 112 2.09 26.96 9.25
N LYS A 113 0.98 27.55 9.72
CA LYS A 113 0.91 28.94 10.16
C LYS A 113 1.71 29.16 11.44
N GLU A 114 1.68 28.22 12.37
CA GLU A 114 2.46 28.24 13.60
C GLU A 114 3.95 28.06 13.33
N LYS A 115 4.31 27.16 12.41
CA LYS A 115 5.69 27.05 11.91
C LYS A 115 6.17 28.38 11.31
N ARG A 116 5.35 29.02 10.46
CA ARG A 116 5.66 30.36 9.91
C ARG A 116 5.85 31.40 11.01
N ARG A 117 4.94 31.50 12.00
CA ARG A 117 5.09 32.44 13.12
C ARG A 117 6.37 32.19 13.93
N ARG A 118 6.73 30.92 14.15
CA ARG A 118 7.97 30.54 14.83
C ARG A 118 9.20 30.91 14.00
N ASP A 119 9.16 30.70 12.69
CA ASP A 119 10.25 31.06 11.78
C ASP A 119 10.39 32.59 11.69
N ASP A 120 9.28 33.34 11.65
CA ASP A 120 9.27 34.81 11.68
C ASP A 120 9.83 35.35 13.02
N MET A 121 9.45 34.75 14.14
CA MET A 121 9.99 35.11 15.46
C MET A 121 11.49 34.79 15.59
N LYS A 122 11.95 33.67 15.01
CA LYS A 122 13.39 33.36 14.92
C LYS A 122 14.16 34.34 14.03
N ARG A 123 13.53 34.85 12.96
CA ARG A 123 14.13 35.87 12.10
C ARG A 123 14.24 37.21 12.82
N LEU A 124 13.20 37.60 13.56
CA LEU A 124 13.19 38.82 14.38
C LEU A 124 14.29 38.76 15.46
N ASN A 125 14.37 37.65 16.20
CA ASN A 125 15.41 37.48 17.22
C ASN A 125 16.84 37.44 16.63
N ARG A 126 17.02 36.97 15.39
CA ARG A 126 18.32 36.98 14.69
C ARG A 126 18.70 38.38 14.18
N THR A 127 17.73 39.19 13.79
CA THR A 127 17.97 40.59 13.42
C THR A 127 18.26 41.44 14.65
N ASP A 128 17.68 41.12 15.80
CA ASP A 128 17.91 41.86 17.06
C ASP A 128 19.31 41.61 17.64
N GLU A 129 19.91 40.43 17.46
CA GLU A 129 21.30 40.17 17.90
C GLU A 129 22.38 40.66 16.92
N SER A 130 22.04 40.95 15.66
CA SER A 130 23.01 41.38 14.64
C SER A 130 22.97 42.88 14.31
N ASN A 131 22.05 43.64 14.92
CA ASN A 131 21.94 45.10 14.74
C ASN A 131 21.87 45.85 16.09
N LEU A 132 22.95 45.79 16.86
CA LEU A 132 23.28 46.81 17.88
C LEU A 132 23.95 48.04 17.23
N GLN A 133 23.34 48.56 16.17
CA GLN A 133 23.60 49.91 15.67
C GLN A 133 22.29 50.68 15.72
N ILE A 134 22.10 51.35 16.85
CA ILE A 134 21.06 52.33 17.11
C ILE A 134 21.23 53.44 16.07
N LYS A 135 20.44 53.41 15.00
CA LYS A 135 20.07 54.62 14.27
C LYS A 135 18.77 55.14 14.89
N PRO A 136 18.68 56.43 15.24
CA PRO A 136 17.44 57.00 15.73
C PRO A 136 16.47 57.11 14.55
N ASP A 137 15.42 56.29 14.56
CA ASP A 137 14.32 56.40 13.60
C ASP A 137 13.46 57.62 13.99
N ASP A 138 13.75 58.74 13.32
CA ASP A 138 12.79 59.81 13.06
C ASP A 138 11.91 59.38 11.89
N ASP A 139 10.82 58.67 12.18
CA ASP A 139 9.77 58.36 11.19
C ASP A 139 8.40 58.68 11.79
N GLY A 140 8.21 59.97 12.11
CA GLY A 140 6.90 60.58 12.07
C GLY A 140 6.46 60.78 10.62
N ASP A 141 5.25 60.31 10.29
CA ASP A 141 4.46 60.74 9.13
C ASP A 141 5.00 60.45 7.71
N GLU A 142 5.28 59.19 7.38
CA GLU A 142 5.17 58.73 5.99
C GLU A 142 3.83 58.05 5.71
N VAL A 143 2.80 58.90 5.52
CA VAL A 143 1.61 58.56 4.75
C VAL A 143 2.08 57.98 3.42
N ARG A 144 1.89 56.67 3.24
CA ARG A 144 2.14 55.94 1.98
C ARG A 144 1.56 56.72 0.80
N LYS A 145 2.41 57.48 0.10
CA LYS A 145 2.04 58.21 -1.12
C LYS A 145 1.59 57.17 -2.15
N ARG A 146 0.30 57.23 -2.52
CA ARG A 146 -0.31 56.36 -3.54
C ARG A 146 0.48 56.53 -4.85
N ARG A 147 0.81 55.42 -5.53
CA ARG A 147 1.44 55.46 -6.87
C ARG A 147 0.53 56.25 -7.82
N LYS A 148 1.10 57.19 -8.58
CA LYS A 148 0.36 57.97 -9.57
C LYS A 148 -0.19 57.04 -10.66
N LEU A 149 -1.48 57.22 -10.97
CA LEU A 149 -2.19 56.54 -12.05
C LEU A 149 -1.72 57.13 -13.38
N VAL A 150 -1.05 56.32 -14.21
CA VAL A 150 -0.67 56.69 -15.58
C VAL A 150 -1.79 56.20 -16.50
N LEU A 151 -2.56 57.13 -17.04
CA LEU A 151 -3.51 56.86 -18.13
C LEU A 151 -2.78 57.05 -19.45
N SER A 152 -3.04 56.20 -20.44
CA SER A 152 -2.54 56.37 -21.81
C SER A 152 -3.14 57.64 -22.43
N GLU A 153 -2.31 58.38 -23.17
CA GLU A 153 -2.68 59.66 -23.80
C GLU A 153 -3.84 59.49 -24.81
N PRO A 154 -4.76 60.46 -24.90
CA PRO A 154 -5.93 60.36 -25.77
C PRO A 154 -5.62 60.77 -27.23
N GLY A 155 -5.90 59.87 -28.17
CA GLY A 155 -5.81 60.09 -29.63
C GLY A 155 -4.44 59.66 -30.19
N MET A 156 -4.33 58.75 -31.15
CA MET A 156 -5.07 58.65 -32.41
C MET A 156 -5.39 57.18 -32.73
N ILE A 157 -6.61 56.95 -33.20
CA ILE A 157 -6.99 55.72 -33.89
C ILE A 157 -6.40 55.83 -35.29
N GLU A 158 -5.19 55.31 -35.49
CA GLU A 158 -4.77 54.89 -36.82
C GLU A 158 -5.15 53.42 -36.99
N VAL A 159 -6.19 53.22 -37.79
CA VAL A 159 -6.63 51.94 -38.31
C VAL A 159 -5.48 51.36 -39.15
N LYS A 160 -4.71 50.46 -38.54
CA LYS A 160 -3.87 49.49 -39.26
C LYS A 160 -4.38 48.09 -38.91
N GLN A 161 -5.30 47.66 -39.78
CA GLN A 161 -5.52 46.30 -40.27
C GLN A 161 -5.18 45.17 -39.30
N ASP A 162 -6.25 44.64 -38.73
CA ASP A 162 -6.49 43.24 -38.37
C ASP A 162 -5.33 42.28 -38.71
N THR A 163 -4.49 42.02 -37.71
CA THR A 163 -3.83 40.72 -37.60
C THR A 163 -4.70 39.88 -36.67
N ASP A 164 -5.59 39.14 -37.33
CA ASP A 164 -6.53 38.13 -36.88
C ASP A 164 -6.46 37.80 -35.39
N ILE A 165 -7.49 38.20 -34.65
CA ILE A 165 -7.75 37.79 -33.26
C ILE A 165 -7.66 36.26 -33.12
N ASP A 166 -8.05 35.53 -34.17
CA ASP A 166 -7.98 34.08 -34.26
C ASP A 166 -6.54 33.55 -34.24
N SER A 167 -5.59 34.26 -34.84
CA SER A 167 -4.16 33.89 -34.76
C SER A 167 -3.60 34.03 -33.34
N ARG A 168 -4.09 35.03 -32.59
CA ARG A 168 -3.73 35.27 -31.19
C ARG A 168 -4.36 34.25 -30.25
N ILE A 169 -5.60 33.83 -30.53
CA ILE A 169 -6.29 32.76 -29.82
C ILE A 169 -5.62 31.41 -30.13
N GLU A 170 -5.20 31.15 -31.37
CA GLU A 170 -4.43 29.96 -31.72
C GLU A 170 -3.08 29.90 -31.01
N GLN A 171 -2.35 31.01 -30.92
CA GLN A 171 -1.07 31.05 -30.20
C GLN A 171 -1.25 30.89 -28.69
N ALA A 172 -2.33 31.47 -28.12
CA ALA A 172 -2.68 31.31 -26.71
C ALA A 172 -3.13 29.87 -26.38
N THR A 173 -3.88 29.23 -27.26
CA THR A 173 -4.31 27.82 -27.10
C THR A 173 -3.14 26.85 -27.30
N LYS A 174 -2.27 27.09 -28.29
CA LYS A 174 -1.02 26.31 -28.50
C LYS A 174 -0.07 26.41 -27.29
N SER A 175 0.03 27.58 -26.65
CA SER A 175 0.87 27.76 -25.46
C SER A 175 0.28 27.17 -24.18
N LEU A 176 -1.06 27.15 -24.03
CA LEU A 176 -1.74 26.43 -22.95
C LEU A 176 -1.66 24.91 -23.12
N ASN A 177 -1.80 24.40 -24.34
CA ASN A 177 -1.63 22.98 -24.63
C ASN A 177 -0.18 22.53 -24.35
N LYS A 178 0.84 23.29 -24.77
CA LYS A 178 2.25 22.98 -24.41
C LYS A 178 2.47 22.92 -22.89
N LYS A 179 1.86 23.82 -22.12
CA LYS A 179 1.91 23.79 -20.64
C LYS A 179 1.14 22.64 -20.00
N SER A 180 0.09 22.14 -20.65
CA SER A 180 -0.64 20.95 -20.18
C SER A 180 0.12 19.63 -20.40
N PHE A 181 1.10 19.61 -21.30
CA PHE A 181 1.96 18.45 -21.57
C PHE A 181 3.24 18.41 -20.72
N GLU A 182 3.63 19.51 -20.06
CA GLU A 182 4.70 19.50 -19.05
C GLU A 182 4.15 18.96 -17.72
N LYS A 183 4.15 17.64 -17.59
CA LYS A 183 3.83 16.94 -16.34
C LYS A 183 4.87 17.26 -15.26
N SER A 184 4.35 17.66 -14.11
CA SER A 184 5.02 17.71 -12.81
C SER A 184 5.84 16.46 -12.49
N VAL A 185 7.12 16.66 -12.12
CA VAL A 185 8.17 15.66 -11.81
C VAL A 185 7.97 14.97 -10.44
N LEU A 186 6.73 14.64 -10.07
CA LEU A 186 6.44 14.11 -8.72
C LEU A 186 5.64 12.81 -8.67
N PHE A 187 5.56 12.07 -9.78
CA PHE A 187 5.18 10.65 -9.77
C PHE A 187 5.90 9.90 -10.90
N THR A 188 6.99 9.22 -10.57
CA THR A 188 7.55 8.12 -11.38
C THR A 188 7.60 6.86 -10.54
N LYS A 189 6.74 5.90 -10.90
CA LYS A 189 7.00 4.45 -10.90
C LYS A 189 5.76 3.72 -11.41
N ALA A 190 5.86 3.23 -12.65
CA ALA A 190 5.55 1.86 -13.08
C ALA A 190 5.24 1.87 -14.58
N ASP A 191 6.26 1.42 -15.33
CA ASP A 191 6.20 0.41 -16.38
C ASP A 191 5.45 0.69 -17.70
N THR A 192 6.30 0.94 -18.70
CA THR A 192 6.35 0.39 -20.07
C THR A 192 5.07 0.21 -20.89
N GLU A 193 5.16 0.89 -22.04
CA GLU A 193 4.37 0.88 -23.25
C GLU A 193 4.25 -0.50 -23.90
N GLU A 194 3.11 -0.74 -24.57
CA GLU A 194 3.09 -1.20 -25.97
C GLU A 194 1.86 -0.56 -26.66
N GLN A 195 2.10 -0.02 -27.87
CA GLN A 195 1.18 0.67 -28.78
C GLN A 195 0.31 -0.38 -29.51
N ASN A 196 -1.01 -0.24 -29.66
CA ASN A 196 -1.77 0.55 -30.65
C ASN A 196 -1.35 0.39 -32.12
N GLU A 197 -2.21 -0.28 -32.90
CA GLU A 197 -2.58 -0.07 -34.31
C GLU A 197 -3.93 -0.83 -34.46
N GLU A 198 -5.02 -0.42 -35.09
CA GLU A 198 -5.41 0.72 -35.90
C GLU A 198 -6.94 0.57 -36.14
N LEU A 199 -7.54 1.56 -36.82
CA LEU A 199 -8.83 1.54 -37.54
C LEU A 199 -10.06 2.20 -36.88
N LYS A 200 -10.39 3.35 -37.48
CA LYS A 200 -11.66 4.08 -37.51
C LYS A 200 -12.59 3.49 -38.58
N ASP A 201 -13.80 4.05 -38.58
CA ASP A 201 -14.87 4.09 -39.59
C ASP A 201 -16.04 3.12 -39.28
N GLU A 202 -17.13 3.58 -38.66
CA GLU A 202 -18.20 4.53 -39.05
C GLU A 202 -19.44 3.85 -39.66
N ILE A 203 -20.61 4.22 -39.10
CA ILE A 203 -21.92 4.43 -39.78
C ILE A 203 -22.69 3.13 -40.17
N VAL A 204 -23.98 2.86 -39.85
CA VAL A 204 -25.11 3.66 -39.32
C VAL A 204 -26.39 2.78 -39.21
N LYS A 205 -27.34 3.18 -38.34
CA LYS A 205 -28.82 2.99 -38.39
C LYS A 205 -29.37 1.54 -38.23
N VAL A 206 -30.54 1.24 -37.62
CA VAL A 206 -31.72 2.02 -37.18
C VAL A 206 -32.69 1.10 -36.42
N LYS A 207 -33.36 1.65 -35.38
CA LYS A 207 -34.73 1.38 -34.82
C LYS A 207 -35.09 -0.08 -34.42
N LYS A 208 -35.96 -0.40 -33.46
CA LYS A 208 -37.02 0.29 -32.69
C LYS A 208 -37.38 -0.62 -31.49
N GLU A 209 -37.87 -0.03 -30.40
CA GLU A 209 -38.46 -0.65 -29.21
C GLU A 209 -39.79 -1.41 -29.52
N PRO A 210 -40.64 -1.85 -28.55
CA PRO A 210 -40.45 -2.15 -27.11
C PRO A 210 -41.11 -3.50 -26.66
N GLY A 211 -40.89 -3.90 -25.41
CA GLY A 211 -42.05 -4.28 -24.56
C GLY A 211 -42.12 -5.66 -23.89
N VAL A 212 -41.98 -5.64 -22.55
CA VAL A 212 -42.97 -6.13 -21.56
C VAL A 212 -43.15 -7.66 -21.31
N LYS A 213 -43.02 -8.01 -20.01
CA LYS A 213 -43.59 -9.15 -19.22
C LYS A 213 -42.99 -10.55 -19.44
N LYS A 214 -42.31 -11.11 -18.43
CA LYS A 214 -42.82 -11.85 -17.25
C LYS A 214 -43.28 -13.29 -17.55
N LEU A 215 -42.64 -14.22 -16.82
CA LEU A 215 -43.14 -15.46 -16.22
C LEU A 215 -43.13 -16.78 -17.02
N LYS A 216 -42.35 -17.71 -16.44
CA LYS A 216 -42.67 -19.11 -16.08
C LYS A 216 -42.75 -20.20 -17.16
N VAL A 217 -41.70 -21.05 -17.12
CA VAL A 217 -41.70 -22.47 -16.67
C VAL A 217 -42.52 -23.52 -17.44
N LYS A 218 -41.82 -24.64 -17.72
CA LYS A 218 -42.19 -26.06 -18.06
C LYS A 218 -42.10 -26.42 -19.55
N LYS A 219 -41.13 -27.30 -19.92
CA LYS A 219 -41.19 -28.78 -20.04
C LYS A 219 -42.15 -29.19 -21.19
N GLU A 220 -41.90 -30.13 -22.10
CA GLU A 220 -40.89 -31.16 -22.36
C GLU A 220 -41.32 -31.82 -23.71
N LYS A 221 -40.41 -32.53 -24.41
CA LYS A 221 -40.64 -33.52 -25.50
C LYS A 221 -41.07 -32.95 -26.87
N GLY A 222 -40.59 -33.37 -28.05
CA GLY A 222 -39.67 -34.44 -28.46
C GLY A 222 -39.98 -34.82 -29.92
N HIS A 223 -38.95 -35.18 -30.71
CA HIS A 223 -38.98 -35.91 -32.00
C HIS A 223 -39.29 -35.10 -33.29
N LYS A 224 -38.68 -35.32 -34.48
CA LYS A 224 -37.69 -36.28 -35.00
C LYS A 224 -37.22 -35.81 -36.42
N LYS A 225 -35.89 -35.84 -36.67
CA LYS A 225 -35.16 -36.14 -37.94
C LYS A 225 -35.06 -35.04 -39.07
N PRO A 226 -34.18 -35.18 -40.08
CA PRO A 226 -32.75 -34.84 -40.00
C PRO A 226 -32.25 -33.97 -41.19
N LYS A 227 -31.29 -33.07 -40.95
CA LYS A 227 -30.40 -32.57 -42.02
C LYS A 227 -28.95 -32.64 -41.54
N VAL A 228 -28.32 -33.75 -41.92
CA VAL A 228 -26.87 -33.97 -42.07
C VAL A 228 -26.36 -32.83 -42.97
N VAL A 229 -25.43 -31.93 -42.61
CA VAL A 229 -23.96 -32.09 -42.52
C VAL A 229 -23.31 -30.93 -41.70
N THR A 230 -23.98 -30.23 -40.77
CA THR A 230 -23.36 -29.06 -40.07
C THR A 230 -23.08 -29.24 -38.57
N LEU A 231 -23.29 -30.44 -38.02
CA LEU A 231 -23.09 -30.74 -36.59
C LEU A 231 -21.75 -31.42 -36.27
N ALA A 232 -21.18 -32.20 -37.20
CA ALA A 232 -19.91 -32.90 -37.00
C ALA A 232 -18.72 -31.94 -36.75
N MET A 233 -18.73 -30.77 -37.40
CA MET A 233 -17.72 -29.73 -37.18
C MET A 233 -17.87 -29.02 -35.82
N LYS A 234 -19.08 -28.96 -35.26
CA LYS A 234 -19.32 -28.35 -33.93
C LYS A 234 -19.11 -29.34 -32.78
N LEU A 235 -19.29 -30.65 -33.01
CA LEU A 235 -19.03 -31.70 -32.02
C LEU A 235 -17.55 -32.05 -31.85
N ARG A 236 -16.70 -31.73 -32.83
CA ARG A 236 -15.23 -31.83 -32.67
C ARG A 236 -14.64 -30.83 -31.67
N LYS A 237 -15.37 -29.78 -31.31
CA LYS A 237 -14.93 -28.74 -30.34
C LYS A 237 -15.40 -28.99 -28.90
N LEU A 238 -16.07 -30.12 -28.61
CA LEU A 238 -16.42 -30.48 -27.24
C LEU A 238 -15.33 -31.37 -26.61
N PRO A 239 -14.96 -31.14 -25.34
CA PRO A 239 -14.10 -32.06 -24.60
C PRO A 239 -14.78 -33.43 -24.48
N LYS A 240 -13.99 -34.51 -24.49
CA LYS A 240 -14.49 -35.87 -24.34
C LYS A 240 -15.28 -36.00 -23.03
N PRO A 241 -16.45 -36.65 -23.02
CA PRO A 241 -17.20 -36.85 -21.79
C PRO A 241 -16.38 -37.70 -20.81
N LEU A 242 -16.41 -37.31 -19.55
CA LEU A 242 -15.93 -38.14 -18.44
C LEU A 242 -16.85 -39.36 -18.35
N ASN A 243 -16.25 -40.55 -18.25
CA ASN A 243 -16.98 -41.79 -18.15
C ASN A 243 -17.31 -42.04 -16.67
N ASP A 244 -18.43 -41.49 -16.20
CA ASP A 244 -18.97 -41.67 -14.83
C ASP A 244 -19.79 -42.96 -14.71
N PHE A 245 -19.24 -44.08 -15.14
CA PHE A 245 -19.79 -45.40 -14.81
C PHE A 245 -18.65 -46.34 -14.43
N GLU A 246 -18.35 -46.35 -13.13
CA GLU A 246 -17.75 -47.50 -12.49
C GLU A 246 -18.72 -48.68 -12.69
N ILE A 247 -18.34 -49.61 -13.54
CA ILE A 247 -18.87 -50.96 -13.46
C ILE A 247 -18.11 -51.63 -12.32
N ILE A 248 -18.75 -51.67 -11.17
CA ILE A 248 -18.41 -52.59 -10.09
C ILE A 248 -18.68 -53.99 -10.65
N ALA A 249 -17.61 -54.77 -10.82
CA ALA A 249 -17.71 -56.20 -11.03
C ALA A 249 -16.95 -56.86 -9.87
N ASP A 250 -17.73 -57.50 -9.01
CA ASP A 250 -17.26 -58.23 -7.86
C ASP A 250 -16.48 -59.50 -8.27
N GLU A 251 -15.59 -59.82 -7.35
CA GLU A 251 -14.71 -60.95 -7.14
C GLU A 251 -15.13 -62.31 -7.72
N THR A 252 -14.12 -63.09 -8.14
CA THR A 252 -13.91 -64.49 -7.71
C THR A 252 -12.54 -64.99 -8.23
N PRO A 253 -11.95 -66.02 -7.58
CA PRO A 253 -10.57 -65.98 -7.14
C PRO A 253 -9.71 -67.05 -7.83
N THR A 254 -8.40 -66.83 -7.92
CA THR A 254 -7.45 -67.94 -7.86
C THR A 254 -6.12 -67.47 -7.29
N GLU A 255 -5.69 -68.22 -6.29
CA GLU A 255 -4.57 -68.03 -5.38
C GLU A 255 -3.22 -68.00 -6.10
N LEU A 256 -2.24 -67.28 -5.50
CA LEU A 256 -1.09 -67.90 -4.81
C LEU A 256 -0.15 -66.81 -4.27
N ILE A 257 -0.38 -66.48 -2.98
CA ILE A 257 0.56 -66.38 -1.85
C ILE A 257 2.05 -66.13 -2.19
N ILE A 258 2.61 -65.00 -1.72
CA ILE A 258 3.68 -64.90 -0.70
C ILE A 258 3.88 -63.42 -0.27
N THR A 259 3.58 -63.18 1.02
CA THR A 259 4.04 -62.15 2.01
C THR A 259 3.52 -60.70 1.99
N GLU A 260 2.48 -60.50 2.81
CA GLU A 260 2.06 -59.37 3.68
C GLU A 260 3.13 -59.01 4.77
N GLU A 261 3.17 -57.88 5.52
CA GLU A 261 2.24 -56.78 5.89
C GLU A 261 3.06 -55.64 6.61
N GLN A 262 2.92 -54.33 6.30
CA GLN A 262 2.15 -53.23 6.99
C GLN A 262 2.71 -52.72 8.36
N PRO A 263 2.27 -51.57 8.98
CA PRO A 263 1.62 -50.30 8.53
C PRO A 263 2.27 -49.01 9.15
N THR A 264 1.90 -47.76 8.80
CA THR A 264 0.98 -46.84 9.54
C THR A 264 1.15 -45.37 9.09
N THR A 265 0.24 -44.52 9.56
CA THR A 265 -0.37 -43.29 9.01
C THR A 265 0.22 -41.93 9.43
N SER A 266 -0.27 -40.84 8.80
CA SER A 266 -0.32 -39.39 9.20
C SER A 266 0.98 -38.56 9.00
N ASP A 267 1.04 -37.30 8.51
CA ASP A 267 0.09 -36.23 8.14
C ASP A 267 0.76 -35.17 7.20
N THR A 268 -0.06 -34.36 6.53
CA THR A 268 0.20 -33.16 5.66
C THR A 268 0.89 -31.93 6.34
N PRO A 269 1.10 -30.71 5.75
CA PRO A 269 1.32 -30.17 4.37
C PRO A 269 2.51 -29.13 4.25
N SER A 270 2.87 -28.64 3.03
CA SER A 270 3.08 -27.20 2.67
C SER A 270 3.92 -26.93 1.39
N THR A 271 3.26 -26.33 0.40
CA THR A 271 3.68 -25.23 -0.52
C THR A 271 4.76 -25.40 -1.61
N ASN A 272 4.29 -25.16 -2.85
CA ASN A 272 4.96 -24.60 -4.02
C ASN A 272 5.81 -25.53 -4.91
N GLY A 273 5.12 -26.29 -5.76
CA GLY A 273 5.66 -26.83 -7.01
C GLY A 273 4.55 -26.85 -8.07
N LEU A 274 4.82 -26.24 -9.21
CA LEU A 274 3.95 -26.10 -10.38
C LEU A 274 3.16 -27.38 -10.67
N VAL A 275 1.83 -27.30 -10.76
CA VAL A 275 0.99 -28.41 -11.24
C VAL A 275 1.31 -28.59 -12.72
N THR A 276 2.07 -29.62 -13.06
CA THR A 276 2.34 -30.01 -14.44
C THR A 276 1.04 -30.46 -15.10
N ASP A 277 0.80 -29.95 -16.31
CA ASP A 277 -0.42 -30.23 -17.06
C ASP A 277 -0.52 -31.73 -17.32
N LYS A 278 -1.64 -32.35 -16.95
CA LYS A 278 -1.83 -33.81 -17.06
C LYS A 278 -1.67 -34.31 -18.51
N GLY A 279 -1.78 -33.42 -19.49
CA GLY A 279 -1.50 -33.70 -20.90
C GLY A 279 -0.01 -33.93 -21.23
N GLU A 280 0.93 -33.30 -20.52
CA GLU A 280 2.37 -33.53 -20.73
C GLU A 280 2.81 -34.90 -20.23
N ILE A 281 2.23 -35.36 -19.12
CA ILE A 281 2.52 -36.69 -18.55
C ILE A 281 2.05 -37.78 -19.53
N GLN A 282 0.85 -37.65 -20.10
CA GLN A 282 0.33 -38.59 -21.09
C GLN A 282 1.13 -38.62 -22.39
N LYS A 283 1.56 -37.45 -22.91
CA LYS A 283 2.45 -37.40 -24.08
C LYS A 283 3.77 -38.12 -23.84
N ARG A 284 4.31 -38.02 -22.62
CA ARG A 284 5.56 -38.67 -22.24
C ARG A 284 5.40 -40.19 -22.14
N GLU A 285 4.28 -40.65 -21.61
CA GLU A 285 3.93 -42.08 -21.56
C GLU A 285 3.68 -42.66 -22.95
N GLU A 286 3.02 -41.91 -23.86
CA GLU A 286 2.82 -42.32 -25.25
C GLU A 286 4.13 -42.35 -26.03
N ALA A 287 5.01 -41.37 -25.84
CA ALA A 287 6.36 -41.36 -26.43
C ALA A 287 7.19 -42.55 -25.94
N ASN A 288 7.17 -42.84 -24.63
CA ASN A 288 7.85 -44.01 -24.07
C ASN A 288 7.28 -45.33 -24.61
N LYS A 289 5.97 -45.42 -24.87
CA LYS A 289 5.35 -46.58 -25.53
C LYS A 289 5.80 -46.71 -26.98
N GLN A 290 5.92 -45.61 -27.71
CA GLN A 290 6.40 -45.61 -29.10
C GLN A 290 7.89 -46.01 -29.18
N GLU A 291 8.73 -45.55 -28.26
CA GLU A 291 10.12 -45.99 -28.16
C GLU A 291 10.23 -47.49 -27.81
N LEU A 292 9.37 -47.99 -26.91
CA LEU A 292 9.31 -49.40 -26.57
C LEU A 292 8.90 -50.27 -27.77
N ILE A 293 7.90 -49.82 -28.56
CA ILE A 293 7.46 -50.49 -29.79
C ILE A 293 8.59 -50.46 -30.84
N GLY A 294 9.29 -49.34 -31.00
CA GLY A 294 10.48 -49.25 -31.86
C GLY A 294 11.55 -50.27 -31.47
N ASN A 295 11.82 -50.41 -30.16
CA ASN A 295 12.76 -51.40 -29.65
C ASN A 295 12.30 -52.85 -29.82
N LEU A 296 11.00 -53.13 -29.87
CA LEU A 296 10.43 -54.46 -30.13
C LEU A 296 10.44 -54.83 -31.62
N LEU A 297 10.36 -53.84 -32.52
CA LEU A 297 10.39 -54.03 -33.97
C LEU A 297 11.81 -54.14 -34.55
N VAL A 298 12.85 -53.86 -33.76
CA VAL A 298 14.25 -54.11 -34.13
C VAL A 298 14.57 -55.59 -33.94
N THR A 299 14.92 -56.28 -35.03
CA THR A 299 15.27 -57.70 -34.99
C THR A 299 16.46 -57.96 -34.06
N GLN A 300 16.46 -59.13 -33.39
CA GLN A 300 17.55 -59.51 -32.49
C GLN A 300 18.90 -59.59 -33.20
N ALA A 301 18.91 -59.92 -34.50
CA ALA A 301 20.10 -59.89 -35.35
C ALA A 301 20.74 -58.48 -35.44
N LYS A 302 19.92 -57.42 -35.55
CA LYS A 302 20.39 -56.03 -35.54
C LYS A 302 20.89 -55.59 -34.18
N LYS A 303 20.28 -56.04 -33.07
CA LYS A 303 20.77 -55.78 -31.71
C LYS A 303 22.12 -56.45 -31.43
N GLN A 304 22.38 -57.57 -32.08
CA GLN A 304 23.61 -58.35 -31.95
C GLN A 304 24.66 -58.01 -33.03
N GLY A 305 24.37 -57.02 -33.91
CA GLY A 305 25.32 -56.51 -34.90
C GLY A 305 25.68 -57.49 -36.03
N LEU A 306 24.84 -58.49 -36.31
CA LEU A 306 25.09 -59.42 -37.41
C LEU A 306 24.73 -58.82 -38.78
N PRO A 307 25.41 -59.23 -39.86
CA PRO A 307 25.11 -58.76 -41.22
C PRO A 307 23.70 -59.21 -41.64
N ILE A 308 22.89 -58.26 -42.08
CA ILE A 308 21.51 -58.48 -42.55
C ILE A 308 21.55 -58.78 -44.06
N PRO A 309 20.88 -59.83 -44.55
CA PRO A 309 20.86 -60.15 -45.98
C PRO A 309 20.15 -59.04 -46.79
N SER A 310 20.80 -58.52 -47.83
CA SER A 310 20.20 -57.52 -48.72
C SER A 310 19.15 -58.18 -49.63
N LEU A 311 17.89 -57.74 -49.54
CA LEU A 311 16.79 -58.26 -50.36
C LEU A 311 16.83 -57.81 -51.85
N ALA A 312 17.96 -57.30 -52.33
CA ALA A 312 18.09 -56.73 -53.67
C ALA A 312 18.03 -57.78 -54.80
N SER A 313 18.14 -59.07 -54.49
CA SER A 313 18.10 -60.16 -55.49
C SER A 313 16.87 -61.08 -55.40
N ALA A 314 15.91 -60.80 -54.53
CA ALA A 314 14.66 -61.56 -54.44
C ALA A 314 13.49 -60.77 -55.05
N THR A 315 13.56 -60.56 -56.37
CA THR A 315 12.38 -60.16 -57.14
C THR A 315 11.68 -61.44 -57.60
N GLU A 316 10.35 -61.45 -57.47
CA GLU A 316 9.43 -62.53 -57.85
C GLU A 316 9.38 -63.74 -56.91
N TYR A 317 8.78 -63.54 -55.74
CA TYR A 317 7.92 -64.56 -55.15
C TYR A 317 6.50 -63.99 -55.03
N ASP A 318 5.60 -64.49 -55.87
CA ASP A 318 4.16 -64.27 -55.73
C ASP A 318 3.72 -64.79 -54.36
N ILE A 319 3.14 -63.90 -53.55
CA ILE A 319 2.62 -64.23 -52.22
C ILE A 319 1.38 -65.12 -52.42
N PRO A 320 1.38 -66.39 -51.98
CA PRO A 320 0.16 -67.19 -51.99
C PRO A 320 -0.80 -66.60 -50.97
N MET A 321 -1.97 -66.12 -51.42
CA MET A 321 -3.05 -65.69 -50.53
C MET A 321 -3.78 -66.90 -49.95
N SER A 322 -3.10 -67.66 -49.08
CA SER A 322 -3.71 -68.65 -48.22
C SER A 322 -3.71 -68.08 -46.80
N GLY A 323 -4.83 -68.15 -46.07
CA GLY A 323 -4.95 -67.55 -44.75
C GLY A 323 -4.19 -68.29 -43.64
N SER A 324 -3.16 -69.08 -43.95
CA SER A 324 -2.43 -69.89 -42.96
C SER A 324 -1.59 -69.04 -42.02
N VAL A 325 -1.35 -69.55 -40.82
CA VAL A 325 -0.53 -68.88 -39.78
C VAL A 325 0.91 -68.69 -40.26
N GLU A 326 1.44 -69.65 -41.03
CA GLU A 326 2.77 -69.53 -41.65
C GLU A 326 2.87 -68.34 -42.62
N ASP A 327 1.80 -68.02 -43.35
CA ASP A 327 1.78 -66.91 -44.32
C ASP A 327 1.75 -65.54 -43.61
N GLN A 328 1.13 -65.48 -42.44
CA GLN A 328 1.18 -64.29 -41.58
C GLN A 328 2.57 -64.10 -40.96
N ILE A 329 3.23 -65.19 -40.57
CA ILE A 329 4.59 -65.17 -40.02
C ILE A 329 5.58 -64.70 -41.09
N THR A 330 5.48 -65.24 -42.31
CA THR A 330 6.36 -64.84 -43.42
C THR A 330 6.12 -63.39 -43.85
N SER A 331 4.85 -62.95 -43.94
CA SER A 331 4.51 -61.54 -44.19
C SER A 331 5.08 -60.62 -43.11
N LYS A 332 4.95 -61.00 -41.83
CA LYS A 332 5.46 -60.18 -40.72
C LYS A 332 6.99 -60.15 -40.68
N MET A 333 7.64 -61.25 -41.03
CA MET A 333 9.09 -61.34 -41.16
C MET A 333 9.62 -60.42 -42.29
N ILE A 334 8.95 -60.40 -43.44
CA ILE A 334 9.31 -59.51 -44.57
C ILE A 334 9.12 -58.04 -44.19
N GLU A 335 8.06 -57.71 -43.45
CA GLU A 335 7.80 -56.35 -42.96
C GLU A 335 8.88 -55.86 -41.98
N LEU A 336 9.33 -56.73 -41.06
CA LEU A 336 10.44 -56.43 -40.15
C LEU A 336 11.76 -56.20 -40.89
N ILE A 337 12.06 -57.03 -41.90
CA ILE A 337 13.26 -56.89 -42.72
C ILE A 337 13.24 -55.58 -43.52
N ARG A 338 12.08 -55.18 -44.08
CA ARG A 338 11.93 -53.90 -44.81
C ARG A 338 12.13 -52.68 -43.92
N ASN A 339 11.68 -52.72 -42.67
CA ASN A 339 11.92 -51.63 -41.72
C ASN A 339 13.40 -51.54 -41.32
N ASP A 340 14.08 -52.68 -41.20
CA ASP A 340 15.51 -52.71 -40.91
C ASP A 340 16.35 -52.19 -42.09
N THR A 341 15.97 -52.46 -43.35
CA THR A 341 16.64 -51.89 -44.53
C THR A 341 16.31 -50.41 -44.77
N ASN A 342 15.09 -49.95 -44.48
CA ASN A 342 14.71 -48.54 -44.63
C ASN A 342 15.50 -47.61 -43.69
N SER A 343 15.95 -48.10 -42.52
CA SER A 343 16.85 -47.34 -41.64
C SER A 343 18.27 -47.15 -42.20
N ILE A 344 18.67 -47.97 -43.18
CA ILE A 344 19.94 -47.84 -43.92
C ILE A 344 19.73 -46.91 -45.13
N ALA A 345 18.57 -46.98 -45.78
CA ALA A 345 18.21 -46.16 -46.95
C ALA A 345 17.76 -44.72 -46.62
N SER A 346 17.30 -44.44 -45.41
CA SER A 346 16.84 -43.09 -44.99
C SER A 346 17.98 -42.13 -44.63
N SER A 347 19.22 -42.44 -45.00
CA SER A 347 20.37 -41.53 -44.90
C SER A 347 20.61 -40.73 -46.19
N SER A 348 19.62 -40.62 -47.08
CA SER A 348 19.75 -39.84 -48.31
C SER A 348 18.48 -39.06 -48.68
N ALA A 349 18.50 -37.77 -48.29
CA ALA A 349 17.88 -36.60 -48.92
C ALA A 349 16.71 -35.90 -48.17
N SER A 350 17.02 -34.83 -47.43
CA SER A 350 16.90 -33.46 -47.95
C SER A 350 17.76 -32.46 -47.15
N SER A 351 18.39 -31.51 -47.88
CA SER A 351 19.05 -30.24 -47.51
C SER A 351 18.98 -29.76 -46.05
N GLU A 352 20.00 -29.17 -45.42
CA GLU A 352 21.09 -28.33 -45.89
C GLU A 352 22.13 -28.11 -44.75
N ALA A 353 23.35 -27.76 -45.13
CA ALA A 353 24.38 -27.04 -44.36
C ALA A 353 25.41 -27.82 -43.49
N ASN A 354 26.68 -27.55 -43.86
CA ASN A 354 27.91 -27.49 -43.07
C ASN A 354 28.69 -28.81 -42.85
N HIS A 355 29.75 -28.94 -43.67
CA HIS A 355 30.86 -29.86 -43.48
C HIS A 355 31.54 -29.61 -42.12
N PHE A 356 31.29 -30.46 -41.13
CA PHE A 356 32.16 -30.62 -39.97
C PHE A 356 33.28 -31.61 -40.36
N THR A 357 34.54 -31.21 -40.14
CA THR A 357 35.69 -32.08 -40.42
C THR A 357 35.78 -33.20 -39.39
N TYR A 358 36.38 -34.34 -39.78
CA TYR A 358 36.54 -35.53 -38.95
C TYR A 358 37.18 -35.25 -37.56
N GLU A 359 38.03 -34.22 -37.47
CA GLU A 359 38.62 -33.78 -36.20
C GLU A 359 37.61 -33.16 -35.23
N GLU A 360 36.62 -32.42 -35.73
CA GLU A 360 35.66 -31.70 -34.89
C GLU A 360 34.66 -32.66 -34.23
N LEU A 361 34.36 -33.77 -34.92
CA LEU A 361 33.53 -34.87 -34.41
C LEU A 361 34.26 -35.67 -33.33
N LEU A 362 35.56 -35.91 -33.49
CA LEU A 362 36.43 -36.50 -32.47
C LEU A 362 36.56 -35.61 -31.23
N LEU A 363 36.66 -34.29 -31.42
CA LEU A 363 36.69 -33.31 -30.35
C LEU A 363 35.39 -33.32 -29.54
N GLN A 364 34.23 -33.34 -30.22
CA GLN A 364 32.94 -33.46 -29.55
C GLN A 364 32.78 -34.78 -28.78
N GLN A 365 33.25 -35.89 -29.34
CA GLN A 365 33.22 -37.18 -28.66
C GLN A 365 34.10 -37.19 -27.41
N ARG A 366 35.27 -36.54 -27.46
CA ARG A 366 36.19 -36.42 -26.33
C ARG A 366 35.65 -35.48 -25.25
N LEU A 367 35.07 -34.34 -25.65
CA LEU A 367 34.38 -33.41 -24.74
C LEU A 367 33.21 -34.09 -24.04
N LYS A 368 32.42 -34.89 -24.75
CA LYS A 368 31.28 -35.61 -24.16
C LYS A 368 31.73 -36.62 -23.10
N LYS A 369 32.80 -37.38 -23.37
CA LYS A 369 33.41 -38.29 -22.39
C LYS A 369 33.98 -37.55 -21.17
N GLU A 370 34.61 -36.40 -21.37
CA GLU A 370 35.17 -35.58 -20.29
C GLU A 370 34.07 -34.99 -19.40
N VAL A 371 32.95 -34.57 -20.00
CA VAL A 371 31.76 -34.08 -19.29
C VAL A 371 31.10 -35.20 -18.49
N GLU A 372 30.94 -36.40 -19.07
CA GLU A 372 30.40 -37.57 -18.37
C GLU A 372 31.27 -37.96 -17.16
N ARG A 373 32.60 -37.89 -17.30
CA ARG A 373 33.54 -38.14 -16.19
C ARG A 373 33.40 -37.11 -15.06
N LYS A 374 33.35 -35.81 -15.40
CA LYS A 374 33.16 -34.73 -14.40
C LYS A 374 31.82 -34.81 -13.68
N ILE A 375 30.76 -35.22 -14.37
CA ILE A 375 29.44 -35.45 -13.76
C ILE A 375 29.52 -36.62 -12.75
N SER A 376 30.22 -37.70 -13.09
CA SER A 376 30.42 -38.84 -12.18
C SER A 376 31.21 -38.44 -10.93
N ASP A 377 32.26 -37.64 -11.08
CA ASP A 377 33.09 -37.18 -9.97
C ASP A 377 32.28 -36.27 -9.00
N LEU A 378 31.49 -35.32 -9.53
CA LEU A 378 30.58 -34.47 -8.74
C LEU A 378 29.48 -35.27 -8.02
N VAL A 379 28.96 -36.34 -8.65
CA VAL A 379 27.98 -37.25 -8.02
C VAL A 379 28.63 -38.06 -6.89
N SER A 380 29.92 -38.35 -6.96
CA SER A 380 30.64 -39.04 -5.88
C SER A 380 30.90 -38.12 -4.68
N GLU A 381 31.25 -36.85 -4.91
CA GLU A 381 31.44 -35.85 -3.85
C GLU A 381 30.13 -35.53 -3.12
N THR A 382 29.03 -35.38 -3.86
CA THR A 382 27.70 -35.17 -3.26
C THR A 382 27.24 -36.36 -2.42
N LYS A 383 27.52 -37.60 -2.85
CA LYS A 383 27.28 -38.80 -2.04
C LYS A 383 28.17 -38.85 -0.79
N ALA A 384 29.41 -38.36 -0.85
CA ALA A 384 30.28 -38.26 0.32
C ALA A 384 29.74 -37.24 1.33
N HIS A 385 29.30 -36.05 0.88
CA HIS A 385 28.67 -35.04 1.73
C HIS A 385 27.37 -35.53 2.39
N GLN A 386 26.56 -36.31 1.68
CA GLN A 386 25.38 -36.97 2.25
C GLN A 386 25.75 -37.96 3.37
N ARG A 387 26.79 -38.79 3.15
CA ARG A 387 27.29 -39.71 4.18
C ARG A 387 27.82 -38.99 5.43
N TYR A 388 28.51 -37.86 5.27
CA TYR A 388 28.96 -37.06 6.42
C TYR A 388 27.77 -36.49 7.20
N GLY A 389 26.72 -36.03 6.52
CA GLY A 389 25.49 -35.58 7.16
C GLY A 389 24.77 -36.70 7.92
N GLU A 390 24.73 -37.90 7.35
CA GLU A 390 24.19 -39.10 8.01
C GLU A 390 24.99 -39.46 9.27
N LEU A 391 26.33 -39.46 9.21
CA LEU A 391 27.20 -39.73 10.35
C LEU A 391 27.00 -38.72 11.50
N ILE A 392 26.96 -37.42 11.19
CA ILE A 392 26.69 -36.37 12.18
C ILE A 392 25.31 -36.56 12.81
N ASN A 393 24.29 -36.87 12.01
CA ASN A 393 22.95 -37.12 12.53
C ASN A 393 22.89 -38.39 13.39
N THR A 394 23.68 -39.43 13.08
CA THR A 394 23.78 -40.63 13.92
C THR A 394 24.52 -40.37 15.23
N GLU A 395 25.59 -39.56 15.24
CA GLU A 395 26.28 -39.15 16.46
C GLU A 395 25.40 -38.25 17.34
N ILE A 396 24.67 -37.30 16.73
CA ILE A 396 23.67 -36.49 17.45
C ILE A 396 22.58 -37.40 18.01
N SER A 397 22.07 -38.37 17.24
CA SER A 397 21.05 -39.31 17.70
C SER A 397 21.55 -40.15 18.89
N ARG A 398 22.79 -40.64 18.82
CA ARG A 398 23.45 -41.38 19.91
C ARG A 398 23.66 -40.51 21.16
N ALA A 399 24.04 -39.25 21.01
CA ALA A 399 24.14 -38.29 22.11
C ALA A 399 22.77 -37.93 22.72
N THR A 400 21.70 -37.93 21.91
CA THR A 400 20.32 -37.70 22.37
C THR A 400 19.67 -38.92 23.04
N GLU A 401 20.25 -40.11 22.90
CA GLU A 401 19.83 -41.30 23.63
C GLU A 401 20.39 -41.31 25.07
N GLU A 402 21.57 -40.72 25.29
CA GLU A 402 22.21 -40.62 26.62
C GLU A 402 21.70 -39.43 27.46
N THR A 403 21.07 -38.43 26.82
CA THR A 403 20.52 -37.27 27.52
C THR A 403 19.13 -36.92 26.99
N ASP A 404 18.18 -36.64 27.90
CA ASP A 404 16.81 -36.21 27.55
C ASP A 404 16.80 -34.78 26.99
N THR A 405 17.36 -34.63 25.79
CA THR A 405 17.48 -33.38 25.04
C THR A 405 16.11 -32.83 24.65
N LYS A 406 15.12 -33.69 24.42
CA LYS A 406 13.75 -33.30 24.11
C LYS A 406 13.08 -32.66 25.33
N GLY A 407 13.18 -33.29 26.50
CA GLY A 407 12.71 -32.72 27.77
C GLY A 407 13.42 -31.41 28.11
N LEU A 408 14.74 -31.32 27.87
CA LEU A 408 15.50 -30.09 28.07
C LEU A 408 15.03 -28.96 27.15
N ILE A 409 14.77 -29.23 25.87
CA ILE A 409 14.26 -28.22 24.92
C ILE A 409 12.86 -27.75 25.33
N GLU A 410 11.99 -28.65 25.78
CA GLU A 410 10.65 -28.30 26.26
C GLU A 410 10.71 -27.46 27.55
N LEU A 411 11.60 -27.81 28.47
CA LEU A 411 11.88 -27.02 29.68
C LEU A 411 12.45 -25.63 29.33
N ILE A 412 13.38 -25.54 28.38
CA ILE A 412 13.92 -24.25 27.92
C ILE A 412 12.82 -23.40 27.27
N LYS A 413 11.95 -24.00 26.46
CA LYS A 413 10.81 -23.28 25.84
C LYS A 413 9.82 -22.78 26.89
N SER A 414 9.44 -23.62 27.85
CA SER A 414 8.50 -23.23 28.91
C SER A 414 9.10 -22.16 29.86
N THR A 415 10.36 -22.31 30.26
CA THR A 415 11.06 -21.31 31.08
C THR A 415 11.29 -20.00 30.33
N SER A 416 11.65 -20.05 29.04
CA SER A 416 11.83 -18.85 28.21
C SER A 416 10.51 -18.10 28.00
N THR A 417 9.40 -18.80 27.75
CA THR A 417 8.09 -18.15 27.62
C THR A 417 7.64 -17.50 28.93
N ASN A 418 7.87 -18.15 30.07
CA ASN A 418 7.61 -17.58 31.39
C ASN A 418 8.50 -16.34 31.65
N SER A 419 9.80 -16.43 31.40
CA SER A 419 10.75 -15.29 31.53
C SER A 419 10.32 -14.10 30.68
N ASN A 420 9.98 -14.34 29.41
CA ASN A 420 9.51 -13.30 28.49
C ASN A 420 8.21 -12.63 28.95
N SER A 421 7.31 -13.38 29.62
CA SER A 421 6.09 -12.81 30.19
C SER A 421 6.42 -11.88 31.35
N ILE A 422 7.26 -12.34 32.29
CA ILE A 422 7.71 -11.56 33.44
C ILE A 422 8.48 -10.32 32.99
N GLU A 423 9.38 -10.44 32.01
CA GLU A 423 10.13 -9.31 31.46
C GLU A 423 9.22 -8.26 30.83
N LYS A 424 8.13 -8.66 30.16
CA LYS A 424 7.15 -7.71 29.62
C LYS A 424 6.42 -6.96 30.72
N GLU A 425 6.06 -7.63 31.81
CA GLU A 425 5.43 -6.98 32.97
C GLU A 425 6.42 -6.06 33.69
N LEU A 426 7.62 -6.54 33.96
CA LEU A 426 8.70 -5.77 34.57
C LEU A 426 9.02 -4.52 33.74
N LYS A 427 9.12 -4.64 32.41
CA LYS A 427 9.37 -3.51 31.52
C LYS A 427 8.27 -2.45 31.62
N LYS A 428 7.00 -2.85 31.76
CA LYS A 428 5.90 -1.90 31.98
C LYS A 428 6.07 -1.17 33.30
N VAL A 429 6.31 -1.89 34.40
CA VAL A 429 6.50 -1.31 35.73
C VAL A 429 7.71 -0.38 35.78
N VAL A 430 8.85 -0.82 35.23
CA VAL A 430 10.08 -0.02 35.15
C VAL A 430 9.87 1.22 34.30
N SER A 431 9.20 1.11 33.15
CA SER A 431 8.92 2.28 32.30
C SER A 431 8.02 3.31 33.00
N LEU A 432 7.03 2.85 33.76
CA LEU A 432 6.18 3.71 34.56
C LEU A 432 7.00 4.41 35.65
N HIS A 433 7.82 3.65 36.38
CA HIS A 433 8.67 4.19 37.44
C HIS A 433 9.69 5.21 36.91
N GLN A 434 10.27 4.94 35.73
CA GLN A 434 11.15 5.88 35.04
C GLN A 434 10.41 7.18 34.69
N SER A 435 9.21 7.09 34.12
CA SER A 435 8.39 8.28 33.85
C SER A 435 8.11 9.07 35.12
N THR A 436 7.69 8.41 36.20
CA THR A 436 7.40 9.10 37.46
C THR A 436 8.64 9.74 38.08
N ASN A 437 9.82 9.14 37.92
CA ASN A 437 11.07 9.72 38.41
C ASN A 437 11.50 10.93 37.58
N GLU A 438 11.31 10.91 36.27
CA GLU A 438 11.58 12.08 35.43
C GLU A 438 10.62 13.24 35.74
N ASP A 439 9.33 12.93 35.94
CA ASP A 439 8.35 13.93 36.38
C ASP A 439 8.74 14.54 37.74
N LEU A 440 9.14 13.71 38.71
CA LEU A 440 9.58 14.18 40.03
C LEU A 440 10.86 15.04 39.95
N LYS A 441 11.82 14.67 39.08
CA LYS A 441 13.02 15.48 38.86
C LYS A 441 12.69 16.85 38.28
N GLU A 442 11.78 16.90 37.31
CA GLU A 442 11.33 18.17 36.73
C GLU A 442 10.61 19.03 37.77
N ASP A 443 9.74 18.44 38.60
CA ASP A 443 9.09 19.15 39.70
C ASP A 443 10.10 19.73 40.70
N VAL A 444 11.13 18.96 41.08
CA VAL A 444 12.22 19.43 41.94
C VAL A 444 13.00 20.56 41.27
N ARG A 445 13.31 20.44 39.98
CA ARG A 445 14.01 21.49 39.22
C ARG A 445 13.20 22.79 39.17
N LEU A 446 11.90 22.69 38.92
CA LEU A 446 11.01 23.85 38.93
C LEU A 446 10.93 24.51 40.31
N LYS A 447 10.85 23.71 41.38
CA LYS A 447 10.85 24.24 42.75
C LYS A 447 12.16 24.92 43.13
N LEU A 448 13.31 24.39 42.70
CA LEU A 448 14.60 25.04 42.89
C LEU A 448 14.70 26.37 42.13
N GLN A 449 14.14 26.44 40.92
CA GLN A 449 14.08 27.69 40.16
C GLN A 449 13.14 28.71 40.82
N GLU A 450 12.00 28.27 41.34
CA GLU A 450 11.07 29.13 42.07
C GLU A 450 11.72 29.69 43.35
N LEU A 451 12.48 28.86 44.07
CA LEU A 451 13.23 29.27 45.26
C LEU A 451 14.28 30.34 44.94
N SER A 452 15.05 30.16 43.86
CA SER A 452 16.07 31.15 43.47
C SER A 452 15.47 32.48 43.03
N HIS A 453 14.31 32.46 42.35
CA HIS A 453 13.57 33.67 42.04
C HIS A 453 13.04 34.36 43.30
N LEU A 454 12.55 33.59 44.28
CA LEU A 454 12.07 34.14 45.55
C LEU A 454 13.20 34.80 46.35
N ASP A 455 14.41 34.22 46.34
CA ASP A 455 15.59 34.81 46.98
C ASP A 455 15.99 36.15 46.34
N LEU A 456 15.92 36.23 45.01
CA LEU A 456 16.17 37.48 44.27
C LEU A 456 15.12 38.54 44.59
N ASP A 457 13.84 38.15 44.60
CA ASP A 457 12.74 39.04 44.95
C ASP A 457 12.85 39.52 46.40
N TYR A 458 13.21 38.64 47.33
CA TYR A 458 13.44 38.99 48.72
C TYR A 458 14.57 40.03 48.87
N CYS A 459 15.72 39.79 48.22
CA CYS A 459 16.82 40.77 48.19
C CYS A 459 16.37 42.12 47.63
N ARG A 460 15.60 42.10 46.53
CA ARG A 460 15.05 43.31 45.91
C ARG A 460 14.12 44.06 46.86
N TYR A 461 13.23 43.37 47.56
CA TYR A 461 12.31 44.00 48.51
C TYR A 461 13.05 44.54 49.74
N LEU A 462 14.14 43.90 50.18
CA LEU A 462 14.97 44.46 51.24
C LEU A 462 15.61 45.78 50.82
N CYS A 463 16.22 45.84 49.63
CA CYS A 463 16.76 47.09 49.10
C CYS A 463 15.68 48.16 48.96
N LEU A 464 14.53 47.81 48.38
CA LEU A 464 13.41 48.74 48.22
C LEU A 464 12.89 49.27 49.57
N ARG A 465 12.78 48.41 50.58
CA ARG A 465 12.38 48.80 51.93
C ARG A 465 13.36 49.80 52.54
N ASP A 466 14.66 49.58 52.35
CA ASP A 466 15.69 50.45 52.90
C ASP A 466 15.68 51.82 52.20
N ASP A 467 15.50 51.83 50.86
CA ASP A 467 15.30 53.05 50.08
C ASP A 467 14.04 53.81 50.53
N GLU A 468 12.90 53.11 50.68
CA GLU A 468 11.65 53.70 51.16
C GLU A 468 11.80 54.29 52.56
N ARG A 469 12.52 53.61 53.46
CA ARG A 469 12.79 54.11 54.81
C ARG A 469 13.58 55.42 54.77
N GLU A 470 14.60 55.52 53.92
CA GLU A 470 15.37 56.76 53.76
C GLU A 470 14.53 57.88 53.16
N VAL A 471 13.73 57.59 52.12
CA VAL A 471 12.80 58.57 51.53
C VAL A 471 11.83 59.11 52.58
N MET A 472 11.24 58.23 53.40
CA MET A 472 10.32 58.63 54.46
C MET A 472 11.02 59.46 55.55
N ARG A 473 12.26 59.13 55.90
CA ARG A 473 13.06 59.89 56.86
C ARG A 473 13.33 61.30 56.33
N VAL A 474 13.83 61.43 55.10
CA VAL A 474 14.11 62.73 54.47
C VAL A 474 12.82 63.54 54.35
N ARG A 475 11.73 62.93 53.90
CA ARG A 475 10.44 63.62 53.78
C ARG A 475 9.95 64.16 55.13
N LYS A 476 10.07 63.37 56.20
CA LYS A 476 9.72 63.81 57.56
C LYS A 476 10.57 65.01 57.99
N MET A 477 11.88 64.98 57.76
CA MET A 477 12.77 66.11 58.09
C MET A 477 12.38 67.37 57.33
N THR A 478 12.18 67.27 56.01
CA THR A 478 11.79 68.44 55.20
C THR A 478 10.46 69.06 55.63
N LEU A 479 9.49 68.24 56.06
CA LEU A 479 8.22 68.73 56.58
C LEU A 479 8.37 69.39 57.95
N GLN A 480 9.26 68.87 58.80
CA GLN A 480 9.57 69.48 60.09
C GLN A 480 10.24 70.85 59.89
N ASP A 481 11.25 70.94 59.01
CA ASP A 481 11.92 72.21 58.70
C ASP A 481 10.92 73.27 58.18
N GLN A 482 9.98 72.85 57.32
CA GLN A 482 8.92 73.73 56.83
C GLN A 482 7.97 74.19 57.95
N LEU A 483 7.62 73.29 58.88
CA LEU A 483 6.77 73.61 60.01
C LEU A 483 7.46 74.58 60.98
N ASP A 484 8.75 74.37 61.23
CA ASP A 484 9.56 75.21 62.12
C ASP A 484 9.67 76.64 61.55
N VAL A 485 9.94 76.78 60.24
CA VAL A 485 9.91 78.10 59.56
C VAL A 485 8.54 78.76 59.67
N LEU A 486 7.44 78.02 59.48
CA LEU A 486 6.10 78.56 59.66
C LEU A 486 5.86 79.00 61.10
N SER A 487 6.29 78.21 62.09
CA SER A 487 6.19 78.55 63.51
C SER A 487 6.93 79.84 63.83
N GLU A 488 8.18 79.98 63.37
CA GLU A 488 8.98 81.20 63.55
C GLU A 488 8.31 82.43 62.94
N THR A 489 7.72 82.31 61.74
CA THR A 489 6.98 83.41 61.11
C THR A 489 5.73 83.80 61.91
N VAL A 490 5.00 82.82 62.45
CA VAL A 490 3.81 83.04 63.29
C VAL A 490 4.20 83.70 64.60
N GLU A 491 5.27 83.25 65.26
CA GLU A 491 5.78 83.86 66.48
C GLU A 491 6.25 85.29 66.23
N SER A 492 6.98 85.54 65.15
CA SER A 492 7.40 86.88 64.73
C SER A 492 6.23 87.81 64.42
N ALA A 493 5.14 87.30 63.83
CA ALA A 493 3.93 88.07 63.61
C ALA A 493 3.20 88.38 64.94
N LYS A 494 3.17 87.40 65.85
CA LYS A 494 2.55 87.55 67.18
C LYS A 494 3.30 88.58 68.05
N THR A 495 4.63 88.58 68.03
CA THR A 495 5.45 89.57 68.75
C THR A 495 5.23 90.97 68.22
N LYS A 496 5.18 91.16 66.89
CA LYS A 496 4.84 92.45 66.24
C LYS A 496 3.44 92.96 66.60
N LEU A 497 2.47 92.07 66.82
CA LEU A 497 1.12 92.45 67.26
C LEU A 497 1.05 92.82 68.75
N LEU A 498 1.88 92.21 69.59
CA LEU A 498 1.93 92.47 71.04
C LEU A 498 2.73 93.73 71.38
N TYR A 499 3.71 94.10 70.56
CA TYR A 499 4.51 95.32 70.68
C TYR A 499 4.47 96.10 69.35
N PRO A 500 3.36 96.82 69.06
CA PRO A 500 3.16 97.55 67.81
C PRO A 500 4.05 98.79 67.67
#